data_AF-A0A7S3S2K0-F1
#
_entry.id   AF-A0A7S3S2K0-F1
#
_cell.length_a   1.000
_cell.length_b   1.000
_cell.length_c   1.000
_cell.angle_alpha   90.00
_cell.angle_beta   90.00
_cell.angle_gamma   90.00
#
_symmetry.space_group_name_H-M   'P 1'
#
loop_
_entity.id
_entity.type
_entity.pdbx_description
1 polymer ?
#
loop_
_entity_poly.entity_id
_entity_poly.type
_entity_poly.pdbx_seq_one_letter_code
_entity_poly.pdbx_strand_id
1 'polypeptide(L)'
;PAQPTTSLHDALEAEGLGAYAAAICGQSAALLSQPTDRALADLLKQAGVLKVGHRQRAVAVLRSSLAQPVAGSAAQGSEHGGGGGGGRQGDGANAQQADGFWSAIVASSLESTAAGDLHAHGCTYASADEAVAARPTPPTAAPHAAAPPPPPSPHAPTSLPPVERATAGEVDEGHGAVAAERARAAYAGGAQEDQAELCRRRGNAAFERRDLGAARRWYGRALEARPEDPLARANLAACCLTTSPPRPAEALACLAPLLAEGPACAGGAVAAKARLRAGRACLLLGRVRDAAAHFDAALAIEKAEAAACRGAVSFEPRWAPPSDPQAPPHPGVQRLCGGEAAVQPCSAAAEGRSKANKLLSHIARARALSQRGRADEALYLARSVARECPHGSVGAALVLDILERAGRLWEAQCEAEAAIEAWRGGHRGGEAEEAELAPLRLAHARLLSLRGKPAEAEEALRSLVKDRPADERAAAYLRGLRAGLHARARGNSCYCEGDYEGAAAAYSEGLDVDTGGLLRGLLLANRAQARLQAGRPGEALADADAALCVEPDSIKLHLRRAACALALSRPELARACFERALELEPDCAAAAAGLEQCAREPAGRARRAEGQAAAAAAEEEET
;
A
#
# COMPACT_ATOMS: atom_id res chain seq x y z
N PRO A 1 38.81 -46.38 16.83
CA PRO A 1 38.76 -45.62 15.56
C PRO A 1 37.89 -44.37 15.72
N ALA A 2 38.48 -43.29 16.27
CA ALA A 2 37.86 -41.97 16.26
C ALA A 2 38.20 -41.31 14.92
N GLN A 3 37.18 -40.86 14.19
CA GLN A 3 37.39 -40.06 12.97
C GLN A 3 37.89 -38.66 13.34
N PRO A 4 38.65 -37.98 12.46
CA PRO A 4 39.28 -36.71 12.77
C PRO A 4 38.22 -35.60 12.90
N THR A 5 38.37 -34.76 13.93
CA THR A 5 37.74 -33.44 13.97
C THR A 5 38.26 -32.64 12.78
N THR A 6 37.46 -32.46 11.74
CA THR A 6 37.80 -31.56 10.62
C THR A 6 38.12 -30.19 11.19
N SER A 7 39.32 -29.68 10.92
CA SER A 7 39.70 -28.36 11.42
C SER A 7 38.82 -27.30 10.75
N LEU A 8 38.57 -26.17 11.42
CA LEU A 8 37.82 -25.05 10.84
C LEU A 8 38.39 -24.62 9.48
N HIS A 9 39.70 -24.80 9.29
CA HIS A 9 40.37 -24.54 8.03
C HIS A 9 39.87 -25.47 6.91
N ASP A 10 39.83 -26.78 7.16
CA ASP A 10 39.37 -27.79 6.19
C ASP A 10 37.89 -27.59 5.82
N ALA A 11 37.06 -27.19 6.80
CA ALA A 11 35.65 -26.88 6.58
C ALA A 11 35.46 -25.62 5.71
N LEU A 12 36.34 -24.62 5.83
CA LEU A 12 36.34 -23.44 4.97
C LEU A 12 36.86 -23.77 3.56
N GLU A 13 37.86 -24.64 3.43
CA GLU A 13 38.34 -25.10 2.12
C GLU A 13 37.27 -25.89 1.35
N ALA A 14 36.53 -26.78 2.02
CA ALA A 14 35.44 -27.55 1.42
C ALA A 14 34.33 -26.65 0.83
N GLU A 15 34.10 -25.49 1.45
CA GLU A 15 33.13 -24.48 0.98
C GLU A 15 33.71 -23.50 -0.06
N GLY A 16 34.92 -23.76 -0.57
CA GLY A 16 35.60 -22.91 -1.55
C GLY A 16 36.09 -21.58 -0.98
N LEU A 17 36.32 -21.50 0.34
CA LEU A 17 36.78 -20.30 1.06
C LEU A 17 38.26 -20.37 1.47
N GLY A 18 39.05 -21.28 0.87
CA GLY A 18 40.47 -21.49 1.23
C GLY A 18 41.32 -20.20 1.22
N ALA A 19 41.09 -19.30 0.26
CA ALA A 19 41.78 -18.00 0.20
C ALA A 19 41.53 -17.08 1.41
N TYR A 20 40.44 -17.30 2.15
CA TYR A 20 40.06 -16.54 3.35
C TYR A 20 40.28 -17.32 4.65
N ALA A 21 40.59 -18.62 4.56
CA ALA A 21 40.61 -19.52 5.71
C ALA A 21 41.64 -19.09 6.77
N ALA A 22 42.82 -18.61 6.36
CA ALA A 22 43.82 -18.09 7.29
C ALA A 22 43.34 -16.84 8.07
N ALA A 23 42.68 -15.90 7.38
CA ALA A 23 42.15 -14.67 7.99
C ALA A 23 40.98 -14.95 8.94
N ILE A 24 40.08 -15.86 8.55
CA ILE A 24 38.93 -16.27 9.36
C ILE A 24 39.39 -17.06 10.59
N CYS A 25 40.31 -18.02 10.44
CA CYS A 25 40.85 -18.78 11.57
C CYS A 25 41.59 -17.88 12.57
N GLY A 26 42.34 -16.87 12.09
CA GLY A 26 43.05 -15.90 12.93
C GLY A 26 42.14 -14.99 13.77
N GLN A 27 40.88 -14.80 13.36
CA GLN A 27 39.88 -14.00 14.08
C GLN A 27 38.74 -14.84 14.67
N SER A 28 38.89 -16.17 14.66
CA SER A 28 37.82 -17.12 15.01
C SER A 28 37.19 -16.84 16.38
N ALA A 29 37.97 -16.53 17.41
CA ALA A 29 37.41 -16.22 18.74
C ALA A 29 36.48 -14.97 18.77
N ALA A 30 36.81 -13.93 18.00
CA ALA A 30 36.00 -12.70 17.91
C ALA A 30 34.75 -12.89 17.04
N LEU A 31 34.85 -13.75 16.03
CA LEU A 31 33.75 -14.12 15.14
C LEU A 31 32.76 -15.04 15.87
N LEU A 32 33.24 -16.09 16.53
CA LEU A 32 32.42 -17.09 17.22
C LEU A 32 31.68 -16.53 18.45
N SER A 33 32.11 -15.39 18.99
CA SER A 33 31.44 -14.70 20.11
C SER A 33 30.28 -13.79 19.66
N GLN A 34 30.04 -13.61 18.35
CA GLN A 34 28.95 -12.75 17.88
C GLN A 34 27.56 -13.42 17.97
N PRO A 35 26.57 -12.77 18.61
CA PRO A 35 25.26 -13.37 18.86
C PRO A 35 24.36 -13.36 17.62
N THR A 36 24.63 -12.53 16.61
CA THR A 36 23.80 -12.41 15.41
C THR A 36 24.60 -12.60 14.13
N ASP A 37 23.95 -13.19 13.12
CA ASP A 37 24.58 -13.45 11.82
C ASP A 37 24.90 -12.16 11.05
N ARG A 38 24.15 -11.08 11.34
CA ARG A 38 24.43 -9.75 10.80
C ARG A 38 25.75 -9.19 11.33
N ALA A 39 25.98 -9.24 12.64
CA ALA A 39 27.23 -8.80 13.25
C ALA A 39 28.42 -9.66 12.75
N LEU A 40 28.20 -10.96 12.60
CA LEU A 40 29.20 -11.88 12.06
C LEU A 40 29.56 -11.56 10.60
N ALA A 41 28.55 -11.29 9.76
CA ALA A 41 28.76 -10.89 8.37
C ALA A 41 29.48 -9.54 8.25
N ASP A 42 29.19 -8.58 9.13
CA ASP A 42 29.88 -7.28 9.15
C ASP A 42 31.36 -7.43 9.55
N LEU A 43 31.69 -8.28 10.52
CA LEU A 43 33.08 -8.60 10.87
C LEU A 43 33.81 -9.38 9.77
N LEU A 44 33.14 -10.34 9.11
CA LEU A 44 33.73 -11.05 7.96
C LEU A 44 34.02 -10.10 6.79
N LYS A 45 33.18 -9.06 6.61
CA LYS A 45 33.46 -7.98 5.65
C LYS A 45 34.69 -7.18 6.04
N GLN A 46 34.86 -6.87 7.33
CA GLN A 46 36.07 -6.21 7.85
C GLN A 46 37.32 -7.09 7.72
N ALA A 47 37.16 -8.41 7.83
CA ALA A 47 38.21 -9.41 7.63
C ALA A 47 38.55 -9.67 6.14
N GLY A 48 37.98 -8.91 5.21
CA GLY A 48 38.31 -8.98 3.77
C GLY A 48 37.43 -9.91 2.93
N VAL A 49 36.40 -10.55 3.51
CA VAL A 49 35.42 -11.34 2.74
C VAL A 49 34.39 -10.41 2.12
N LEU A 50 34.72 -9.83 0.97
CA LEU A 50 33.94 -8.76 0.34
C LEU A 50 32.67 -9.25 -0.38
N LYS A 51 32.68 -10.49 -0.92
CA LYS A 51 31.53 -11.08 -1.62
C LYS A 51 30.47 -11.56 -0.62
N VAL A 52 29.21 -11.16 -0.84
CA VAL A 52 28.07 -11.50 0.03
C VAL A 52 27.89 -13.02 0.17
N GLY A 53 27.96 -13.77 -0.94
CA GLY A 53 27.82 -15.24 -0.92
C GLY A 53 28.98 -15.97 -0.22
N HIS A 54 30.17 -15.36 -0.15
CA HIS A 54 31.30 -15.93 0.61
C HIS A 54 31.12 -15.69 2.11
N ARG A 55 30.57 -14.53 2.49
CA ARG A 55 30.22 -14.25 3.89
C ARG A 55 29.13 -15.17 4.39
N GLN A 56 28.10 -15.45 3.59
CA GLN A 56 27.01 -16.36 3.97
C GLN A 56 27.51 -17.78 4.22
N ARG A 57 28.38 -18.31 3.33
CA ARG A 57 29.02 -19.62 3.54
C ARG A 57 29.93 -19.63 4.77
N ALA A 58 30.75 -18.60 4.97
CA ALA A 58 31.60 -18.49 6.15
C ALA A 58 30.79 -18.42 7.46
N VAL A 59 29.66 -17.69 7.48
CA VAL A 59 28.72 -17.66 8.62
C VAL A 59 28.18 -19.05 8.91
N ALA A 60 27.76 -19.80 7.89
CA ALA A 60 27.24 -21.16 8.05
C ALA A 60 28.30 -22.11 8.64
N VAL A 61 29.55 -22.06 8.15
CA VAL A 61 30.67 -22.86 8.67
C VAL A 61 31.00 -22.49 10.13
N LEU A 62 30.99 -21.21 10.47
CA LEU A 62 31.28 -20.76 11.85
C LEU A 62 30.17 -21.15 12.83
N ARG A 63 28.90 -21.15 12.40
CA ARG A 63 27.76 -21.59 13.23
C ARG A 63 27.72 -23.11 13.41
N SER A 64 28.03 -23.88 12.37
CA SER A 64 28.14 -25.34 12.49
C SER A 64 29.30 -25.74 13.40
N SER A 65 30.38 -24.97 13.43
CA SER A 65 31.52 -25.16 14.34
C SER A 65 31.16 -24.89 15.82
N LEU A 66 30.21 -23.99 16.11
CA LEU A 66 29.68 -23.73 17.46
C LEU A 66 28.71 -24.81 17.96
N ALA A 67 28.06 -25.50 17.04
CA ALA A 67 27.04 -26.51 17.36
C ALA A 67 27.64 -27.86 17.78
N GLN A 68 28.95 -28.04 17.70
CA GLN A 68 29.60 -29.28 18.16
C GLN A 68 29.86 -29.24 19.66
N PRO A 69 29.29 -30.16 20.48
CA PRO A 69 29.56 -30.22 21.90
C PRO A 69 31.02 -30.63 22.14
N VAL A 70 31.76 -29.82 22.88
CA VAL A 70 33.11 -30.15 23.34
C VAL A 70 33.00 -31.35 24.31
N ALA A 71 33.28 -32.54 23.81
CA ALA A 71 33.44 -33.72 24.63
C ALA A 71 34.79 -33.66 25.36
N GLY A 72 34.75 -33.45 26.68
CA GLY A 72 35.75 -34.01 27.60
C GLY A 72 36.63 -33.00 28.34
N SER A 73 36.32 -32.77 29.61
CA SER A 73 37.31 -32.84 30.69
C SER A 73 36.57 -33.04 32.02
N ALA A 74 36.32 -34.30 32.36
CA ALA A 74 36.07 -34.71 33.73
C ALA A 74 37.39 -35.31 34.25
N ALA A 75 38.11 -34.55 35.06
CA ALA A 75 39.18 -35.06 35.90
C ALA A 75 38.78 -34.84 37.36
N GLN A 76 38.85 -35.93 38.11
CA GLN A 76 38.44 -36.11 39.49
C GLN A 76 39.21 -35.19 40.43
N GLY A 77 38.52 -34.67 41.46
CA GLY A 77 39.11 -33.92 42.55
C GLY A 77 38.13 -33.80 43.69
N SER A 78 38.46 -34.46 44.78
CA SER A 78 37.68 -34.72 45.99
C SER A 78 37.39 -33.49 46.86
N GLU A 79 36.35 -33.67 47.68
CA GLU A 79 36.20 -33.17 49.06
C GLU A 79 35.53 -31.82 49.38
N HIS A 80 34.52 -31.98 50.25
CA HIS A 80 34.10 -31.13 51.37
C HIS A 80 33.12 -29.97 51.13
N GLY A 81 31.91 -30.16 51.68
CA GLY A 81 31.39 -29.20 52.66
C GLY A 81 30.03 -28.55 52.38
N GLY A 82 28.95 -29.20 52.84
CA GLY A 82 27.95 -28.55 53.70
C GLY A 82 26.86 -27.67 53.07
N GLY A 83 25.61 -28.11 53.26
CA GLY A 83 24.58 -27.20 53.81
C GLY A 83 23.40 -26.81 52.93
N GLY A 84 22.31 -27.60 53.02
CA GLY A 84 21.00 -27.08 53.44
C GLY A 84 20.09 -26.39 52.41
N GLY A 85 18.94 -27.03 52.15
CA GLY A 85 17.65 -26.34 52.25
C GLY A 85 16.81 -26.19 50.97
N GLY A 86 15.81 -27.06 50.83
CA GLY A 86 14.43 -26.62 50.60
C GLY A 86 13.97 -26.27 49.17
N GLY A 87 13.44 -27.27 48.47
CA GLY A 87 12.02 -27.29 48.08
C GLY A 87 11.49 -26.35 46.97
N ARG A 88 10.94 -27.03 45.95
CA ARG A 88 9.79 -26.69 45.07
C ARG A 88 10.08 -26.10 43.68
N GLN A 89 9.96 -27.01 42.71
CA GLN A 89 9.32 -26.92 41.40
C GLN A 89 8.72 -25.55 41.01
N GLY A 90 9.16 -25.04 39.87
CA GLY A 90 8.56 -23.94 39.12
C GLY A 90 9.13 -23.88 37.70
N ASP A 91 8.37 -24.46 36.77
CA ASP A 91 8.21 -24.12 35.35
C ASP A 91 9.42 -23.61 34.54
N GLY A 92 10.04 -24.53 33.79
CA GLY A 92 10.75 -24.22 32.57
C GLY A 92 9.85 -24.45 31.35
N ALA A 93 9.46 -23.37 30.66
CA ALA A 93 9.04 -23.38 29.25
C ALA A 93 8.80 -21.95 28.75
N ASN A 94 9.81 -21.29 28.16
CA ASN A 94 9.60 -20.44 26.98
C ASN A 94 10.95 -19.92 26.43
N ALA A 95 11.46 -20.58 25.39
CA ALA A 95 12.40 -19.99 24.44
C ALA A 95 12.61 -20.97 23.27
N GLN A 96 11.69 -21.02 22.31
CA GLN A 96 11.93 -21.61 20.99
C GLN A 96 10.82 -21.16 20.01
N GLN A 97 10.94 -19.92 19.53
CA GLN A 97 10.28 -19.51 18.30
C GLN A 97 11.15 -18.44 17.64
N ALA A 98 12.09 -18.89 16.81
CA ALA A 98 12.82 -18.06 15.87
C ALA A 98 13.24 -18.90 14.65
N ASP A 99 12.69 -18.50 13.51
CA ASP A 99 13.31 -18.44 12.20
C ASP A 99 13.69 -19.72 11.44
N GLY A 100 12.66 -20.35 10.86
CA GLY A 100 12.75 -21.26 9.71
C GLY A 100 12.60 -20.57 8.35
N PHE A 101 13.04 -19.32 8.20
CA PHE A 101 12.84 -18.52 6.97
C PHE A 101 13.99 -18.66 5.94
N TRP A 102 15.20 -19.01 6.37
CA TRP A 102 16.38 -19.04 5.47
C TRP A 102 16.85 -20.44 5.05
N SER A 103 16.42 -21.50 5.74
CA SER A 103 16.72 -22.90 5.36
C SER A 103 15.90 -23.39 4.17
N ALA A 104 14.78 -22.75 3.84
CA ALA A 104 13.95 -23.09 2.68
C ALA A 104 14.49 -22.51 1.35
N ILE A 105 15.35 -21.49 1.37
CA ILE A 105 15.86 -20.84 0.16
C ILE A 105 17.09 -21.57 -0.43
N VAL A 106 17.83 -22.31 0.40
CA VAL A 106 18.96 -23.13 -0.07
C VAL A 106 18.49 -24.48 -0.65
N ALA A 107 17.38 -25.04 -0.17
CA ALA A 107 16.77 -26.23 -0.76
C ALA A 107 16.17 -25.97 -2.17
N SER A 108 15.75 -24.73 -2.46
CA SER A 108 15.27 -24.32 -3.79
C SER A 108 16.40 -24.08 -4.81
N SER A 109 17.67 -24.02 -4.40
CA SER A 109 18.80 -23.71 -5.29
C SER A 109 19.66 -24.94 -5.65
N LEU A 110 19.39 -26.10 -5.04
CA LEU A 110 20.12 -27.35 -5.31
C LEU A 110 19.37 -28.35 -6.20
N GLU A 111 18.12 -28.10 -6.56
CA GLU A 111 17.37 -28.90 -7.55
C GLU A 111 17.60 -28.45 -9.01
N SER A 112 18.52 -27.51 -9.28
CA SER A 112 18.76 -27.01 -10.66
C SER A 112 20.18 -27.19 -11.20
N THR A 113 20.99 -28.08 -10.61
CA THR A 113 22.30 -28.47 -11.16
C THR A 113 22.41 -29.99 -11.29
N ALA A 114 21.56 -30.58 -12.13
CA ALA A 114 21.77 -31.92 -12.70
C ALA A 114 20.85 -32.10 -13.92
N ALA A 115 21.22 -31.51 -15.05
CA ALA A 115 20.67 -31.88 -16.35
C ALA A 115 21.79 -31.79 -17.39
N GLY A 116 22.81 -32.60 -17.15
CA GLY A 116 23.85 -32.96 -18.10
C GLY A 116 24.15 -34.43 -17.86
N ASP A 117 23.83 -35.25 -18.86
CA ASP A 117 24.26 -36.63 -19.07
C ASP A 117 23.54 -37.81 -18.37
N LEU A 118 22.98 -38.64 -19.27
CA LEU A 118 22.90 -40.11 -19.28
C LEU A 118 21.66 -40.83 -18.71
N HIS A 119 21.23 -41.77 -19.57
CA HIS A 119 20.24 -42.82 -19.38
C HIS A 119 20.43 -43.66 -18.12
N ALA A 120 19.30 -44.25 -17.71
CA ALA A 120 19.13 -45.44 -16.88
C ALA A 120 19.61 -45.33 -15.42
N HIS A 121 18.67 -45.21 -14.49
CA HIS A 121 18.36 -46.22 -13.47
C HIS A 121 17.35 -45.68 -12.44
N GLY A 122 16.29 -46.48 -12.21
CA GLY A 122 15.77 -46.81 -10.87
C GLY A 122 15.19 -45.71 -9.97
N CYS A 123 13.88 -45.81 -9.76
CA CYS A 123 13.07 -45.27 -8.67
C CYS A 123 13.79 -45.01 -7.32
N THR A 124 13.44 -43.91 -6.65
CA THR A 124 12.42 -43.90 -5.55
C THR A 124 12.23 -42.48 -5.02
N TYR A 125 11.00 -41.97 -5.01
CA TYR A 125 10.54 -41.14 -3.89
C TYR A 125 9.05 -41.36 -3.66
N ALA A 126 8.72 -41.70 -2.41
CA ALA A 126 7.42 -42.12 -1.95
C ALA A 126 6.47 -40.93 -1.77
N SER A 127 5.22 -41.20 -2.12
CA SER A 127 4.01 -40.40 -1.91
C SER A 127 3.83 -39.96 -0.45
N ALA A 128 3.60 -38.65 -0.26
CA ALA A 128 2.98 -38.10 0.93
C ALA A 128 1.92 -37.07 0.51
N ASP A 129 0.83 -37.56 -0.08
CA ASP A 129 -0.41 -36.79 -0.23
C ASP A 129 -1.59 -37.76 -0.31
N GLU A 130 -2.07 -38.20 0.84
CA GLU A 130 -3.41 -38.79 0.99
C GLU A 130 -3.88 -38.57 2.43
N ALA A 131 -4.86 -37.67 2.62
CA ALA A 131 -6.03 -37.86 3.48
C ALA A 131 -6.71 -36.52 3.80
N VAL A 132 -7.70 -36.09 3.00
CA VAL A 132 -8.95 -35.50 3.55
C VAL A 132 -10.10 -35.75 2.57
N ALA A 133 -10.87 -36.81 2.81
CA ALA A 133 -12.26 -36.91 2.36
C ALA A 133 -13.13 -37.41 3.50
N ALA A 134 -14.27 -36.74 3.65
CA ALA A 134 -15.21 -36.78 4.77
C ALA A 134 -15.88 -38.14 5.02
N ARG A 135 -16.34 -38.37 6.27
CA ARG A 135 -17.76 -38.67 6.62
C ARG A 135 -17.98 -38.79 8.15
N PRO A 136 -19.25 -38.75 8.63
CA PRO A 136 -19.70 -37.99 9.81
C PRO A 136 -20.14 -38.85 11.01
N THR A 137 -20.12 -38.30 12.23
CA THR A 137 -20.77 -38.88 13.44
C THR A 137 -21.17 -37.72 14.43
N PRO A 138 -21.90 -37.97 15.55
CA PRO A 138 -23.29 -37.56 15.79
C PRO A 138 -23.41 -36.45 16.88
N PRO A 139 -24.63 -35.96 17.21
CA PRO A 139 -24.78 -34.83 18.12
C PRO A 139 -24.81 -35.30 19.59
N THR A 140 -23.96 -34.72 20.44
CA THR A 140 -24.05 -34.91 21.90
C THR A 140 -23.79 -33.62 22.67
N ALA A 141 -24.87 -33.19 23.33
CA ALA A 141 -24.97 -32.51 24.63
C ALA A 141 -24.16 -31.22 24.89
N ALA A 142 -24.92 -30.13 24.99
CA ALA A 142 -24.51 -28.79 25.42
C ALA A 142 -23.96 -28.74 26.87
N PRO A 143 -23.01 -27.83 27.15
CA PRO A 143 -22.84 -27.24 28.47
C PRO A 143 -23.53 -25.86 28.56
N HIS A 144 -24.07 -25.60 29.75
CA HIS A 144 -24.91 -24.47 30.12
C HIS A 144 -24.35 -23.09 29.78
N ALA A 145 -25.24 -22.22 29.31
CA ALA A 145 -25.04 -20.79 29.11
C ALA A 145 -24.71 -20.09 30.44
N ALA A 146 -23.56 -19.42 30.49
CA ALA A 146 -23.29 -18.41 31.50
C ALA A 146 -24.00 -17.11 31.12
N ALA A 147 -24.81 -16.60 32.04
CA ALA A 147 -25.63 -15.41 31.87
C ALA A 147 -24.79 -14.13 31.67
N PRO A 148 -25.28 -13.15 30.87
CA PRO A 148 -24.64 -11.85 30.73
C PRO A 148 -24.74 -11.02 32.04
N PRO A 149 -23.76 -10.16 32.34
CA PRO A 149 -23.82 -9.28 33.51
C PRO A 149 -24.96 -8.26 33.37
N PRO A 150 -25.61 -7.86 34.48
CA PRO A 150 -26.73 -6.92 34.46
C PRO A 150 -26.29 -5.50 34.02
N PRO A 151 -27.21 -4.70 33.44
CA PRO A 151 -26.90 -3.35 32.98
C PRO A 151 -26.59 -2.40 34.15
N PRO A 152 -25.74 -1.37 33.95
CA PRO A 152 -25.53 -0.34 34.95
C PRO A 152 -26.81 0.49 35.15
N SER A 153 -27.29 0.55 36.38
CA SER A 153 -28.39 1.42 36.83
C SER A 153 -28.07 2.90 36.59
N PRO A 154 -29.09 3.76 36.36
CA PRO A 154 -28.89 5.15 35.98
C PRO A 154 -28.33 5.97 37.15
N HIS A 155 -27.10 6.45 37.02
CA HIS A 155 -26.60 7.51 37.88
C HIS A 155 -27.39 8.79 37.60
N ALA A 156 -28.11 9.24 38.63
CA ALA A 156 -28.73 10.54 38.74
C ALA A 156 -27.70 11.67 38.49
N PRO A 157 -28.15 12.83 37.98
CA PRO A 157 -27.27 13.94 37.65
C PRO A 157 -26.53 14.44 38.89
N THR A 158 -25.21 14.55 38.76
CA THR A 158 -24.34 15.24 39.71
C THR A 158 -24.81 16.69 39.81
N SER A 159 -25.53 17.00 40.90
CA SER A 159 -25.83 18.36 41.31
C SER A 159 -24.52 19.09 41.64
N LEU A 160 -24.45 20.35 41.21
CA LEU A 160 -23.43 21.31 41.62
C LEU A 160 -23.35 21.39 43.16
N PRO A 161 -22.19 21.70 43.75
CA PRO A 161 -22.11 21.93 45.19
C PRO A 161 -22.96 23.15 45.59
N PRO A 162 -23.60 23.14 46.77
CA PRO A 162 -24.32 24.31 47.25
C PRO A 162 -23.33 25.44 47.54
N VAL A 163 -23.64 26.62 47.03
CA VAL A 163 -23.02 27.88 47.47
C VAL A 163 -23.38 28.05 48.94
N GLU A 164 -22.37 28.16 49.80
CA GLU A 164 -22.53 28.51 51.21
C GLU A 164 -23.33 29.82 51.31
N ARG A 165 -24.51 29.72 51.93
CA ARG A 165 -25.23 30.90 52.42
C ARG A 165 -24.44 31.46 53.58
N ALA A 166 -23.75 32.59 53.35
CA ALA A 166 -23.35 33.47 54.43
C ALA A 166 -24.60 33.92 55.18
N THR A 167 -24.52 33.78 56.50
CA THR A 167 -25.54 34.11 57.50
C THR A 167 -26.12 35.51 57.32
N ALA A 168 -27.44 35.60 57.39
CA ALA A 168 -28.17 36.85 57.55
C ALA A 168 -27.78 37.51 58.88
N GLY A 169 -27.22 38.72 58.79
CA GLY A 169 -27.38 39.76 59.79
C GLY A 169 -28.50 40.67 59.33
N GLU A 170 -29.53 40.82 60.16
CA GLU A 170 -30.69 41.67 59.98
C GLU A 170 -30.27 43.14 59.76
N VAL A 171 -30.74 43.79 58.69
CA VAL A 171 -31.39 45.12 58.77
C VAL A 171 -32.03 45.54 57.44
N ASP A 172 -33.27 45.98 57.60
CA ASP A 172 -34.06 46.98 56.86
C ASP A 172 -34.68 46.64 55.50
N GLU A 173 -36.00 46.54 55.54
CA GLU A 173 -36.92 46.42 54.41
C GLU A 173 -37.18 47.79 53.78
N GLY A 174 -37.30 47.80 52.45
CA GLY A 174 -37.93 48.90 51.72
C GLY A 174 -36.99 49.56 50.71
N HIS A 175 -37.44 49.65 49.47
CA HIS A 175 -36.82 50.29 48.29
C HIS A 175 -35.95 49.41 47.36
N GLY A 176 -35.59 48.18 47.75
CA GLY A 176 -34.83 47.26 46.87
C GLY A 176 -35.68 46.44 45.88
N ALA A 177 -36.95 46.20 46.20
CA ALA A 177 -37.80 45.26 45.44
C ALA A 177 -38.10 45.74 44.01
N VAL A 178 -38.42 47.04 43.83
CA VAL A 178 -38.76 47.59 42.51
C VAL A 178 -37.52 47.74 41.61
N ALA A 179 -36.32 47.94 42.19
CA ALA A 179 -35.06 47.98 41.44
C ALA A 179 -34.60 46.57 41.03
N ALA A 180 -34.79 45.56 41.89
CA ALA A 180 -34.53 44.16 41.57
C ALA A 180 -35.53 43.61 40.54
N GLU A 181 -36.79 44.06 40.58
CA GLU A 181 -37.82 43.67 39.62
C GLU A 181 -37.67 44.41 38.28
N ARG A 182 -37.22 45.68 38.28
CA ARG A 182 -36.79 46.39 37.07
C ARG A 182 -35.51 45.81 36.47
N ALA A 183 -34.57 45.32 37.28
CA ALA A 183 -33.40 44.60 36.80
C ALA A 183 -33.76 43.22 36.23
N ARG A 184 -34.73 42.51 36.83
CA ARG A 184 -35.31 41.26 36.29
C ARG A 184 -36.15 41.49 35.04
N ALA A 185 -36.86 42.62 34.93
CA ALA A 185 -37.60 43.02 33.73
C ALA A 185 -36.66 43.52 32.62
N ALA A 186 -35.55 44.18 32.96
CA ALA A 186 -34.48 44.53 32.02
C ALA A 186 -33.73 43.29 31.51
N TYR A 187 -33.60 42.24 32.34
CA TYR A 187 -33.09 40.92 31.92
C TYR A 187 -34.13 40.07 31.17
N ALA A 188 -35.42 40.24 31.44
CA ALA A 188 -36.50 39.59 30.70
C ALA A 188 -36.75 40.21 29.31
N GLY A 189 -36.30 41.45 29.10
CA GLY A 189 -36.26 42.12 27.79
C GLY A 189 -34.96 41.91 27.00
N GLY A 190 -33.95 41.25 27.60
CA GLY A 190 -32.75 40.82 26.89
C GLY A 190 -32.99 39.44 26.30
N ALA A 191 -32.99 39.33 24.97
CA ALA A 191 -33.16 38.06 24.26
C ALA A 191 -32.40 36.93 24.96
N GLN A 192 -33.10 35.87 25.40
CA GLN A 192 -32.45 34.65 25.90
C GLN A 192 -31.38 34.25 24.90
N GLU A 193 -30.10 34.38 25.29
CA GLU A 193 -29.00 34.06 24.39
C GLU A 193 -29.14 32.59 24.02
N ASP A 194 -29.42 32.36 22.74
CA ASP A 194 -29.68 31.04 22.21
C ASP A 194 -28.50 30.12 22.50
N GLN A 195 -28.78 28.97 23.14
CA GLN A 195 -27.76 28.02 23.59
C GLN A 195 -26.84 27.58 22.44
N ALA A 196 -27.37 27.49 21.20
CA ALA A 196 -26.57 27.19 20.02
C ALA A 196 -25.56 28.31 19.70
N GLU A 197 -25.97 29.57 19.82
CA GLU A 197 -25.09 30.73 19.60
C GLU A 197 -24.00 30.82 20.67
N LEU A 198 -24.34 30.61 21.95
CA LEU A 198 -23.37 30.58 23.03
C LEU A 198 -22.31 29.49 22.82
N CYS A 199 -22.74 28.28 22.45
CA CYS A 199 -21.84 27.16 22.12
C CYS A 199 -20.92 27.52 20.94
N ARG A 200 -21.46 28.16 19.89
CA ARG A 200 -20.66 28.61 18.74
C ARG A 200 -19.63 29.68 19.11
N ARG A 201 -20.00 30.68 19.92
CA ARG A 201 -19.06 31.72 20.41
C ARG A 201 -17.92 31.10 21.23
N ARG A 202 -18.24 30.16 22.13
CA ARG A 202 -17.22 29.39 22.89
C ARG A 202 -16.33 28.56 21.98
N GLY A 203 -16.91 27.97 20.92
CA GLY A 203 -16.17 27.25 19.88
C GLY A 203 -15.20 28.15 19.12
N ASN A 204 -15.63 29.34 18.71
CA ASN A 204 -14.78 30.33 18.03
C ASN A 204 -13.62 30.77 18.93
N ALA A 205 -13.91 31.09 20.19
CA ALA A 205 -12.87 31.48 21.16
C ALA A 205 -11.85 30.35 21.41
N ALA A 206 -12.30 29.09 21.45
CA ALA A 206 -11.41 27.94 21.54
C ALA A 206 -10.58 27.73 20.27
N PHE A 207 -11.17 27.98 19.09
CA PHE A 207 -10.48 27.90 17.80
C PHE A 207 -9.37 28.95 17.67
N GLU A 208 -9.64 30.19 18.10
CA GLU A 208 -8.65 31.27 18.15
C GLU A 208 -7.47 30.94 19.07
N ARG A 209 -7.74 30.29 20.21
CA ARG A 209 -6.72 29.77 21.12
C ARG A 209 -5.98 28.54 20.59
N ARG A 210 -6.28 28.06 19.38
CA ARG A 210 -5.78 26.82 18.78
C ARG A 210 -6.08 25.55 19.58
N ASP A 211 -7.04 25.61 20.51
CA ASP A 211 -7.58 24.41 21.17
C ASP A 211 -8.66 23.79 20.27
N LEU A 212 -8.20 23.11 19.23
CA LEU A 212 -9.07 22.48 18.22
C LEU A 212 -9.94 21.36 18.82
N GLY A 213 -9.46 20.72 19.89
CA GLY A 213 -10.20 19.69 20.61
C GLY A 213 -11.41 20.27 21.33
N ALA A 214 -11.24 21.36 22.08
CA ALA A 214 -12.36 22.06 22.70
C ALA A 214 -13.27 22.73 21.66
N ALA A 215 -12.70 23.36 20.63
CA ALA A 215 -13.47 23.99 19.56
C ALA A 215 -14.44 22.99 18.90
N ARG A 216 -13.93 21.81 18.52
CA ARG A 216 -14.75 20.72 17.97
C ARG A 216 -15.88 20.29 18.91
N ARG A 217 -15.62 20.11 20.20
CA ARG A 217 -16.65 19.76 21.19
C ARG A 217 -17.74 20.83 21.30
N TRP A 218 -17.34 22.11 21.31
CA TRP A 218 -18.28 23.22 21.38
C TRP A 218 -19.13 23.36 20.12
N TYR A 219 -18.55 23.18 18.93
CA TYR A 219 -19.34 23.16 17.70
C TYR A 219 -20.26 21.93 17.61
N GLY A 220 -19.84 20.77 18.13
CA GLY A 220 -20.72 19.60 18.27
C GLY A 220 -21.95 19.91 19.13
N ARG A 221 -21.74 20.51 20.31
CA ARG A 221 -22.83 20.96 21.19
C ARG A 221 -23.73 22.03 20.54
N ALA A 222 -23.17 22.89 19.69
CA ALA A 222 -23.98 23.85 18.93
C ALA A 222 -24.92 23.14 17.94
N LEU A 223 -24.44 22.07 17.28
CA LEU A 223 -25.24 21.25 16.37
C LEU A 223 -26.24 20.34 17.09
N GLU A 224 -25.95 19.89 18.31
CA GLU A 224 -26.92 19.20 19.16
C GLU A 224 -28.09 20.11 19.53
N ALA A 225 -27.80 21.39 19.82
CA ALA A 225 -28.82 22.39 20.14
C ALA A 225 -29.60 22.85 18.89
N ARG A 226 -28.92 23.03 17.76
CA ARG A 226 -29.54 23.35 16.46
C ARG A 226 -28.86 22.56 15.34
N PRO A 227 -29.46 21.42 14.91
CA PRO A 227 -28.89 20.58 13.88
C PRO A 227 -28.67 21.31 12.56
N GLU A 228 -29.56 22.25 12.22
CA GLU A 228 -29.59 22.96 10.94
C GLU A 228 -28.65 24.18 10.86
N ASP A 229 -27.92 24.54 11.92
CA ASP A 229 -27.08 25.74 11.93
C ASP A 229 -25.96 25.68 10.87
N PRO A 230 -26.03 26.49 9.79
CA PRO A 230 -25.06 26.44 8.70
C PRO A 230 -23.67 26.94 9.13
N LEU A 231 -23.60 27.88 10.08
CA LEU A 231 -22.34 28.44 10.57
C LEU A 231 -21.61 27.44 11.48
N ALA A 232 -22.34 26.79 12.38
CA ALA A 232 -21.76 25.76 13.25
C ALA A 232 -21.20 24.58 12.43
N ARG A 233 -21.92 24.10 11.40
CA ARG A 233 -21.41 23.06 10.49
C ARG A 233 -20.16 23.49 9.76
N ALA A 234 -20.17 24.70 9.20
CA ALA A 234 -19.05 25.21 8.44
C ALA A 234 -17.80 25.43 9.32
N ASN A 235 -17.97 25.87 10.57
CA ASN A 235 -16.87 26.06 11.53
C ASN A 235 -16.34 24.73 12.09
N LEU A 236 -17.21 23.74 12.30
CA LEU A 236 -16.80 22.38 12.64
C LEU A 236 -15.93 21.77 11.51
N ALA A 237 -16.35 21.91 10.26
CA ALA A 237 -15.56 21.47 9.11
C ALA A 237 -14.21 22.20 9.01
N ALA A 238 -14.17 23.50 9.34
CA ALA A 238 -12.91 24.25 9.42
C ALA A 238 -11.97 23.65 10.49
N CYS A 239 -12.49 23.31 11.68
CA CYS A 239 -11.71 22.63 12.71
C CYS A 239 -11.11 21.33 12.20
N CYS A 240 -11.92 20.47 11.60
CA CYS A 240 -11.49 19.18 11.07
C CYS A 240 -10.38 19.32 10.01
N LEU A 241 -10.37 20.39 9.21
CA LEU A 241 -9.32 20.64 8.22
C LEU A 241 -8.05 21.27 8.81
N THR A 242 -8.13 21.86 10.01
CA THR A 242 -6.99 22.48 10.70
C THR A 242 -6.32 21.58 11.74
N THR A 243 -6.98 20.49 12.16
CA THR A 243 -6.35 19.51 13.06
C THR A 243 -5.14 18.86 12.41
N SER A 244 -4.18 18.42 13.21
CA SER A 244 -3.04 17.63 12.77
C SER A 244 -3.14 16.23 13.41
N PRO A 245 -3.36 15.16 12.64
CA PRO A 245 -3.63 15.13 11.19
C PRO A 245 -5.01 15.72 10.81
N PRO A 246 -5.17 16.25 9.58
CA PRO A 246 -6.44 16.79 9.12
C PRO A 246 -7.44 15.65 8.84
N ARG A 247 -8.73 15.93 9.01
CA ARG A 247 -9.84 14.97 8.84
C ARG A 247 -10.77 15.40 7.72
N PRO A 248 -10.37 15.24 6.45
CA PRO A 248 -11.13 15.76 5.32
C PRO A 248 -12.45 15.01 5.08
N ALA A 249 -12.51 13.69 5.31
CA ALA A 249 -13.74 12.91 5.16
C ALA A 249 -14.83 13.38 6.14
N GLU A 250 -14.46 13.56 7.40
CA GLU A 250 -15.36 14.10 8.43
C GLU A 250 -15.80 15.54 8.10
N ALA A 251 -14.89 16.38 7.60
CA ALA A 251 -15.22 17.72 7.17
C ALA A 251 -16.27 17.73 6.05
N LEU A 252 -16.16 16.83 5.06
CA LEU A 252 -17.17 16.68 4.01
C LEU A 252 -18.52 16.18 4.54
N ALA A 253 -18.51 15.21 5.46
CA ALA A 253 -19.74 14.71 6.08
C ALA A 253 -20.48 15.83 6.84
N CYS A 254 -19.76 16.67 7.58
CA CYS A 254 -20.35 17.84 8.25
C CYS A 254 -20.94 18.87 7.27
N LEU A 255 -20.35 19.01 6.07
CA LEU A 255 -20.78 19.97 5.06
C LEU A 255 -21.88 19.44 4.13
N ALA A 256 -22.09 18.12 4.05
CA ALA A 256 -23.02 17.51 3.09
C ALA A 256 -24.45 18.08 3.14
N PRO A 257 -25.09 18.29 4.32
CA PRO A 257 -26.43 18.89 4.37
C PRO A 257 -26.45 20.31 3.79
N LEU A 258 -25.45 21.11 4.15
CA LEU A 258 -25.31 22.50 3.71
C LEU A 258 -25.08 22.61 2.20
N LEU A 259 -24.39 21.63 1.60
CA LEU A 259 -24.15 21.58 0.16
C LEU A 259 -25.41 21.15 -0.62
N ALA A 260 -26.29 20.36 0.00
CA ALA A 260 -27.53 19.88 -0.61
C ALA A 260 -28.63 20.96 -0.64
N GLU A 261 -28.75 21.76 0.42
CA GLU A 261 -29.77 22.81 0.57
C GLU A 261 -29.55 24.02 -0.36
N GLY A 262 -28.32 24.23 -0.85
CA GLY A 262 -27.98 25.30 -1.78
C GLY A 262 -27.81 26.69 -1.15
N PRO A 263 -27.43 27.72 -1.93
CA PRO A 263 -27.04 29.03 -1.41
C PRO A 263 -28.20 29.89 -0.85
N ALA A 264 -29.45 29.56 -1.19
CA ALA A 264 -30.63 30.33 -0.78
C ALA A 264 -30.97 30.16 0.71
N CYS A 265 -30.67 28.99 1.30
CA CYS A 265 -31.11 28.63 2.65
C CYS A 265 -30.13 29.09 3.75
N ALA A 266 -28.85 29.21 3.42
CA ALA A 266 -27.77 29.46 4.40
C ALA A 266 -27.12 30.84 4.31
N GLY A 267 -27.50 31.65 3.32
CA GLY A 267 -26.80 32.88 2.93
C GLY A 267 -25.57 32.59 2.06
N GLY A 268 -25.38 33.40 1.00
CA GLY A 268 -24.36 33.12 -0.02
C GLY A 268 -22.93 33.09 0.54
N ALA A 269 -22.57 33.98 1.45
CA ALA A 269 -21.23 34.02 2.05
C ALA A 269 -20.89 32.75 2.86
N VAL A 270 -21.88 32.15 3.55
CA VAL A 270 -21.69 30.90 4.30
C VAL A 270 -21.59 29.72 3.34
N ALA A 271 -22.44 29.69 2.32
CA ALA A 271 -22.41 28.68 1.27
C ALA A 271 -21.09 28.71 0.47
N ALA A 272 -20.54 29.90 0.17
CA ALA A 272 -19.25 30.07 -0.48
C ALA A 272 -18.11 29.52 0.39
N LYS A 273 -18.08 29.87 1.69
CA LYS A 273 -17.10 29.33 2.66
C LYS A 273 -17.20 27.83 2.83
N ALA A 274 -18.41 27.27 2.85
CA ALA A 274 -18.65 25.84 2.90
C ALA A 274 -18.08 25.13 1.66
N ARG A 275 -18.34 25.65 0.47
CA ARG A 275 -17.78 25.11 -0.79
C ARG A 275 -16.26 25.22 -0.87
N LEU A 276 -15.67 26.31 -0.39
CA LEU A 276 -14.22 26.45 -0.27
C LEU A 276 -13.61 25.36 0.61
N ARG A 277 -14.22 25.11 1.78
CA ARG A 277 -13.78 24.07 2.72
C ARG A 277 -13.98 22.67 2.14
N ALA A 278 -15.10 22.43 1.46
CA ALA A 278 -15.36 21.18 0.75
C ALA A 278 -14.33 20.94 -0.37
N GLY A 279 -14.02 21.96 -1.18
CA GLY A 279 -12.99 21.88 -2.22
C GLY A 279 -11.62 21.53 -1.65
N ARG A 280 -11.22 22.14 -0.54
CA ARG A 280 -9.98 21.81 0.17
C ARG A 280 -9.98 20.37 0.71
N ALA A 281 -11.10 19.92 1.28
CA ALA A 281 -11.24 18.54 1.76
C ALA A 281 -11.13 17.52 0.62
N CYS A 282 -11.80 17.79 -0.51
CA CYS A 282 -11.71 16.98 -1.72
C CYS A 282 -10.29 16.91 -2.28
N LEU A 283 -9.52 18.01 -2.25
CA LEU A 283 -8.10 17.99 -2.63
C LEU A 283 -7.29 17.04 -1.75
N LEU A 284 -7.43 17.12 -0.43
CA LEU A 284 -6.69 16.24 0.50
C LEU A 284 -7.02 14.75 0.27
N LEU A 285 -8.28 14.44 -0.06
CA LEU A 285 -8.74 13.09 -0.40
C LEU A 285 -8.39 12.65 -1.83
N GLY A 286 -7.75 13.50 -2.64
CA GLY A 286 -7.45 13.18 -4.04
C GLY A 286 -8.65 13.20 -4.98
N ARG A 287 -9.82 13.66 -4.53
CA ARG A 287 -11.02 13.90 -5.37
C ARG A 287 -10.89 15.23 -6.12
N VAL A 288 -9.86 15.31 -6.98
CA VAL A 288 -9.42 16.58 -7.61
C VAL A 288 -10.50 17.20 -8.51
N ARG A 289 -11.31 16.38 -9.20
CA ARG A 289 -12.41 16.86 -10.05
C ARG A 289 -13.51 17.51 -9.22
N ASP A 290 -13.94 16.84 -8.15
CA ASP A 290 -14.95 17.36 -7.23
C ASP A 290 -14.45 18.64 -6.56
N ALA A 291 -13.17 18.70 -6.22
CA ALA A 291 -12.55 19.90 -5.69
C ALA A 291 -12.68 21.10 -6.65
N ALA A 292 -12.34 20.90 -7.94
CA ALA A 292 -12.48 21.94 -8.96
C ALA A 292 -13.93 22.42 -9.08
N ALA A 293 -14.89 21.49 -9.11
CA ALA A 293 -16.32 21.81 -9.15
C ALA A 293 -16.77 22.64 -7.93
N HIS A 294 -16.30 22.30 -6.72
CA HIS A 294 -16.60 23.07 -5.52
C HIS A 294 -16.00 24.48 -5.56
N PHE A 295 -14.77 24.65 -6.06
CA PHE A 295 -14.17 25.98 -6.23
C PHE A 295 -14.90 26.82 -7.28
N ASP A 296 -15.29 26.23 -8.40
CA ASP A 296 -16.10 26.91 -9.42
C ASP A 296 -17.46 27.34 -8.88
N ALA A 297 -18.11 26.47 -8.10
CA ALA A 297 -19.38 26.76 -7.46
C ALA A 297 -19.27 27.80 -6.32
N ALA A 298 -18.11 27.92 -5.66
CA ALA A 298 -17.83 29.00 -4.71
C ALA A 298 -17.65 30.35 -5.43
N LEU A 299 -16.83 30.38 -6.49
CA LEU A 299 -16.63 31.56 -7.33
C LEU A 299 -17.94 32.06 -7.95
N ALA A 300 -18.83 31.16 -8.35
CA ALA A 300 -20.14 31.53 -8.88
C ALA A 300 -21.01 32.25 -7.84
N ILE A 301 -21.02 31.78 -6.58
CA ILE A 301 -21.75 32.46 -5.50
C ILE A 301 -21.14 33.85 -5.24
N GLU A 302 -19.81 33.94 -5.08
CA GLU A 302 -19.13 35.20 -4.80
C GLU A 302 -19.37 36.24 -5.91
N LYS A 303 -19.36 35.81 -7.18
CA LYS A 303 -19.69 36.67 -8.32
C LYS A 303 -21.14 37.15 -8.29
N ALA A 304 -22.08 36.27 -7.92
CA ALA A 304 -23.48 36.62 -7.81
C ALA A 304 -23.73 37.62 -6.67
N GLU A 305 -23.09 37.44 -5.52
CA GLU A 305 -23.15 38.39 -4.40
C GLU A 305 -22.54 39.74 -4.77
N ALA A 306 -21.36 39.76 -5.40
CA ALA A 306 -20.73 40.99 -5.86
C ALA A 306 -21.57 41.72 -6.92
N ALA A 307 -22.28 40.99 -7.79
CA ALA A 307 -23.21 41.58 -8.76
C ALA A 307 -24.46 42.16 -8.09
N ALA A 308 -25.02 41.47 -7.08
CA ALA A 308 -26.14 41.97 -6.29
C ALA A 308 -25.78 43.25 -5.51
N CYS A 309 -24.58 43.32 -4.93
CA CYS A 309 -24.09 44.53 -4.27
C CYS A 309 -23.92 45.70 -5.25
N ARG A 310 -23.45 45.44 -6.49
CA ARG A 310 -23.34 46.48 -7.53
C ARG A 310 -24.70 46.96 -8.06
N GLY A 311 -25.69 46.07 -8.16
CA GLY A 311 -27.06 46.40 -8.59
C GLY A 311 -27.89 47.13 -7.52
N ALA A 312 -27.55 46.98 -6.23
CA ALA A 312 -28.20 47.68 -5.12
C ALA A 312 -27.74 49.14 -4.96
N VAL A 313 -26.68 49.56 -5.66
CA VAL A 313 -26.32 50.98 -5.78
C VAL A 313 -27.18 51.59 -6.88
N SER A 314 -28.45 51.82 -6.57
CA SER A 314 -29.27 52.72 -7.37
C SER A 314 -28.68 54.11 -7.26
N PHE A 315 -28.06 54.58 -8.35
CA PHE A 315 -27.71 55.98 -8.48
C PHE A 315 -29.01 56.78 -8.47
N GLU A 316 -29.43 57.29 -7.31
CA GLU A 316 -30.47 58.32 -7.29
C GLU A 316 -29.90 59.51 -8.07
N PRO A 317 -30.57 59.97 -9.15
CA PRO A 317 -30.13 61.16 -9.85
C PRO A 317 -30.13 62.32 -8.85
N ARG A 318 -28.98 62.97 -8.76
CA ARG A 318 -28.57 63.91 -7.70
C ARG A 318 -29.35 65.23 -7.66
N TRP A 319 -30.57 65.30 -8.19
CA TRP A 319 -31.38 66.50 -8.15
C TRP A 319 -32.88 66.19 -8.20
N ALA A 320 -33.47 66.01 -7.02
CA ALA A 320 -34.89 66.32 -6.84
C ALA A 320 -34.96 67.78 -6.33
N PRO A 321 -35.72 68.68 -6.97
CA PRO A 321 -35.90 70.03 -6.45
C PRO A 321 -36.65 69.98 -5.11
N PRO A 322 -36.28 70.83 -4.13
CA PRO A 322 -36.94 70.84 -2.83
C PRO A 322 -38.41 71.25 -2.98
N SER A 323 -39.32 70.48 -2.37
CA SER A 323 -40.76 70.74 -2.39
C SER A 323 -41.18 71.95 -1.54
N ASP A 324 -40.25 72.58 -0.81
CA ASP A 324 -40.52 73.69 0.10
C ASP A 324 -39.44 74.79 -0.02
N PRO A 325 -39.78 76.01 -0.46
CA PRO A 325 -38.81 77.07 -0.71
C PRO A 325 -38.24 77.78 0.53
N GLN A 326 -38.60 77.39 1.76
CA GLN A 326 -38.11 78.07 2.98
C GLN A 326 -37.37 77.20 4.02
N ALA A 327 -37.00 75.96 3.71
CA ALA A 327 -36.23 75.15 4.64
C ALA A 327 -34.73 75.57 4.69
N PRO A 328 -34.12 75.76 5.88
CA PRO A 328 -32.70 76.10 5.98
C PRO A 328 -31.81 74.93 5.52
N PRO A 329 -30.63 75.20 4.92
CA PRO A 329 -29.77 74.15 4.41
C PRO A 329 -29.22 73.30 5.57
N HIS A 330 -29.64 72.03 5.65
CA HIS A 330 -29.00 71.07 6.53
C HIS A 330 -27.57 70.82 6.04
N PRO A 331 -26.55 70.86 6.92
CA PRO A 331 -25.21 70.45 6.54
C PRO A 331 -25.27 69.00 6.09
N GLY A 332 -24.88 68.76 4.84
CA GLY A 332 -24.86 67.43 4.24
C GLY A 332 -23.96 66.52 5.05
N VAL A 333 -24.55 65.77 5.97
CA VAL A 333 -23.92 64.59 6.53
C VAL A 333 -23.92 63.59 5.38
N GLN A 334 -22.80 63.53 4.65
CA GLN A 334 -22.44 62.31 3.97
C GLN A 334 -22.48 61.23 5.05
N ARG A 335 -23.58 60.47 5.08
CA ARG A 335 -23.57 59.16 5.69
C ARG A 335 -22.66 58.37 4.76
N LEU A 336 -21.35 58.45 5.02
CA LEU A 336 -20.40 57.43 4.61
C LEU A 336 -20.95 56.18 5.29
N CYS A 337 -21.80 55.43 4.57
CA CYS A 337 -22.10 54.06 4.90
C CYS A 337 -20.74 53.40 5.05
N GLY A 338 -20.38 53.10 6.30
CA GLY A 338 -19.09 52.55 6.63
C GLY A 338 -18.84 51.29 5.81
N GLY A 339 -17.67 51.25 5.18
CA GLY A 339 -17.12 50.04 4.59
C GLY A 339 -17.71 49.68 3.24
N GLU A 340 -17.23 50.35 2.19
CA GLU A 340 -17.05 49.74 0.87
C GLU A 340 -16.09 48.54 0.98
N ALA A 341 -16.54 47.44 1.56
CA ALA A 341 -15.99 46.14 1.22
C ALA A 341 -16.70 45.70 -0.06
N ALA A 342 -16.29 46.27 -1.19
CA ALA A 342 -16.53 45.61 -2.46
C ALA A 342 -16.07 44.17 -2.28
N VAL A 343 -17.00 43.22 -2.33
CA VAL A 343 -16.71 41.79 -2.25
C VAL A 343 -15.85 41.47 -3.47
N GLN A 344 -14.53 41.64 -3.33
CA GLN A 344 -13.59 41.06 -4.26
C GLN A 344 -13.81 39.55 -4.17
N PRO A 345 -13.97 38.84 -5.31
CA PRO A 345 -13.99 37.39 -5.28
C PRO A 345 -12.75 36.93 -4.52
N CYS A 346 -12.96 36.10 -3.51
CA CYS A 346 -11.93 35.76 -2.56
C CYS A 346 -10.80 35.08 -3.32
N SER A 347 -9.57 35.60 -3.23
CA SER A 347 -8.41 35.04 -3.97
C SER A 347 -8.27 33.54 -3.73
N ALA A 348 -8.65 33.07 -2.54
CA ALA A 348 -8.65 31.68 -2.12
C ALA A 348 -9.45 30.72 -3.04
N ALA A 349 -10.60 31.13 -3.58
CA ALA A 349 -11.39 30.28 -4.46
C ALA A 349 -10.75 30.13 -5.85
N ALA A 350 -10.21 31.23 -6.37
CA ALA A 350 -9.47 31.26 -7.64
C ALA A 350 -8.13 30.50 -7.53
N GLU A 351 -7.41 30.68 -6.43
CA GLU A 351 -6.19 29.94 -6.09
C GLU A 351 -6.46 28.44 -5.96
N GLY A 352 -7.51 28.06 -5.23
CA GLY A 352 -7.93 26.67 -5.07
C GLY A 352 -8.27 26.01 -6.41
N ARG A 353 -9.02 26.71 -7.28
CA ARG A 353 -9.31 26.26 -8.65
C ARG A 353 -8.05 26.09 -9.48
N SER A 354 -7.15 27.06 -9.47
CA SER A 354 -5.88 27.01 -10.20
C SER A 354 -5.05 25.80 -9.77
N LYS A 355 -4.97 25.55 -8.45
CA LYS A 355 -4.29 24.38 -7.88
C LYS A 355 -4.93 23.07 -8.33
N ALA A 356 -6.26 22.96 -8.28
CA ALA A 356 -6.98 21.77 -8.74
C ALA A 356 -6.74 21.49 -10.23
N ASN A 357 -6.81 22.52 -11.08
CA ASN A 357 -6.54 22.39 -12.52
C ASN A 357 -5.10 21.98 -12.81
N LYS A 358 -4.12 22.52 -12.07
CA LYS A 358 -2.72 22.09 -12.17
C LYS A 358 -2.56 20.60 -11.86
N LEU A 359 -3.22 20.10 -10.82
CA LEU A 359 -3.20 18.69 -10.46
C LEU A 359 -3.86 17.81 -11.53
N LEU A 360 -5.00 18.22 -12.09
CA LEU A 360 -5.63 17.50 -13.21
C LEU A 360 -4.71 17.42 -14.42
N SER A 361 -4.01 18.52 -14.75
CA SER A 361 -3.01 18.56 -15.81
C SER A 361 -1.84 17.62 -15.52
N HIS A 362 -1.33 17.60 -14.28
CA HIS A 362 -0.28 16.67 -13.87
C HIS A 362 -0.72 15.20 -14.02
N ILE A 363 -1.93 14.84 -13.60
CA ILE A 363 -2.48 13.48 -13.74
C ILE A 363 -2.57 13.09 -15.22
N ALA A 364 -3.12 13.96 -16.06
CA ALA A 364 -3.26 13.70 -17.49
C ALA A 364 -1.89 13.55 -18.18
N ARG A 365 -0.95 14.45 -17.87
CA ARG A 365 0.40 14.43 -18.44
C ARG A 365 1.22 13.24 -17.96
N ALA A 366 1.11 12.86 -16.68
CA ALA A 366 1.77 11.67 -16.15
C ALA A 366 1.31 10.40 -16.88
N ARG A 367 0.00 10.24 -17.09
CA ARG A 367 -0.54 9.11 -17.88
C ARG A 367 -0.04 9.10 -19.31
N ALA A 368 -0.02 10.25 -19.98
CA ALA A 368 0.47 10.36 -21.35
C ALA A 368 1.97 10.07 -21.48
N LEU A 369 2.79 10.50 -20.50
CA LEU A 369 4.22 10.21 -20.46
C LEU A 369 4.51 8.73 -20.18
N SER A 370 3.72 8.12 -19.27
CA SER A 370 3.79 6.68 -18.98
C SER A 370 3.53 5.84 -20.22
N GLN A 371 2.50 6.18 -21.01
CA GLN A 371 2.19 5.48 -22.27
C GLN A 371 3.30 5.60 -23.33
N ARG A 372 4.14 6.64 -23.24
CA ARG A 372 5.28 6.87 -24.15
C ARG A 372 6.59 6.26 -23.62
N GLY A 373 6.55 5.53 -22.51
CA GLY A 373 7.74 4.93 -21.88
C GLY A 373 8.63 5.92 -21.11
N ARG A 374 8.21 7.18 -20.90
CA ARG A 374 8.97 8.19 -20.14
C ARG A 374 8.63 8.12 -18.65
N ALA A 375 9.03 7.03 -18.01
CA ALA A 375 8.64 6.69 -16.64
C ALA A 375 9.08 7.76 -15.62
N ASP A 376 10.34 8.22 -15.63
CA ASP A 376 10.86 9.12 -14.59
C ASP A 376 10.15 10.48 -14.56
N GLU A 377 9.85 11.05 -15.74
CA GLU A 377 9.08 12.30 -15.83
C GLU A 377 7.62 12.12 -15.40
N ALA A 378 7.03 10.97 -15.73
CA ALA A 378 5.70 10.63 -15.26
C ALA A 378 5.66 10.50 -13.73
N LEU A 379 6.67 9.85 -13.14
CA LEU A 379 6.82 9.69 -11.68
C LEU A 379 7.00 11.01 -10.97
N TYR A 380 7.76 11.95 -11.53
CA TYR A 380 7.91 13.29 -10.97
C TYR A 380 6.55 13.99 -10.80
N LEU A 381 5.72 13.95 -11.85
CA LEU A 381 4.38 14.54 -11.82
C LEU A 381 3.44 13.78 -10.87
N ALA A 382 3.47 12.45 -10.89
CA ALA A 382 2.63 11.61 -10.04
C ALA A 382 2.96 11.78 -8.54
N ARG A 383 4.25 11.79 -8.17
CA ARG A 383 4.69 12.09 -6.79
C ARG A 383 4.32 13.50 -6.37
N SER A 384 4.33 14.47 -7.29
CA SER A 384 3.81 15.82 -7.00
C SER A 384 2.32 15.79 -6.67
N VAL A 385 1.52 14.95 -7.33
CA VAL A 385 0.10 14.79 -7.01
C VAL A 385 -0.08 14.09 -5.65
N ALA A 386 0.69 13.05 -5.36
CA ALA A 386 0.65 12.34 -4.08
C ALA A 386 0.96 13.25 -2.89
N ARG A 387 1.96 14.14 -3.00
CA ARG A 387 2.30 15.12 -1.95
C ARG A 387 1.17 16.13 -1.68
N GLU A 388 0.44 16.52 -2.71
CA GLU A 388 -0.65 17.50 -2.60
C GLU A 388 -1.96 16.86 -2.11
N CYS A 389 -2.11 15.55 -2.31
CA CYS A 389 -3.28 14.75 -1.95
C CYS A 389 -2.89 13.60 -0.99
N PRO A 390 -2.41 13.89 0.24
CA PRO A 390 -1.80 12.88 1.10
C PRO A 390 -2.81 11.86 1.69
N HIS A 391 -4.10 12.20 1.78
CA HIS A 391 -5.13 11.29 2.31
C HIS A 391 -5.88 10.54 1.20
N GLY A 392 -5.52 10.77 -0.07
CA GLY A 392 -6.14 10.14 -1.22
C GLY A 392 -5.29 9.03 -1.82
N SER A 393 -5.93 8.01 -2.37
CA SER A 393 -5.25 6.94 -3.09
C SER A 393 -4.84 7.33 -4.51
N VAL A 394 -5.40 8.40 -5.09
CA VAL A 394 -5.21 8.76 -6.51
C VAL A 394 -3.74 9.00 -6.88
N GLY A 395 -3.00 9.75 -6.06
CA GLY A 395 -1.59 10.04 -6.32
C GLY A 395 -0.71 8.80 -6.20
N ALA A 396 -0.87 8.05 -5.12
CA ALA A 396 -0.15 6.80 -4.89
C ALA A 396 -0.48 5.75 -5.96
N ALA A 397 -1.77 5.53 -6.28
CA ALA A 397 -2.19 4.59 -7.32
C ALA A 397 -1.62 4.94 -8.70
N LEU A 398 -1.50 6.24 -9.02
CA LEU A 398 -0.85 6.68 -10.25
C LEU A 398 0.65 6.35 -10.25
N VAL A 399 1.35 6.55 -9.13
CA VAL A 399 2.76 6.15 -8.99
C VAL A 399 2.92 4.64 -9.21
N LEU A 400 2.09 3.83 -8.55
CA LEU A 400 2.13 2.37 -8.68
C LEU A 400 1.89 1.90 -10.12
N ASP A 401 0.88 2.44 -10.78
CA ASP A 401 0.54 2.13 -12.18
C ASP A 401 1.68 2.50 -13.15
N ILE A 402 2.39 3.59 -12.90
CA ILE A 402 3.56 3.99 -13.70
C ILE A 402 4.74 3.04 -13.46
N LEU A 403 5.02 2.69 -12.20
CA LEU A 403 6.12 1.79 -11.85
C LEU A 403 5.89 0.36 -12.36
N GLU A 404 4.65 -0.14 -12.27
CA GLU A 404 4.25 -1.44 -12.83
C GLU A 404 4.49 -1.48 -14.34
N ARG A 405 4.02 -0.46 -15.09
CA ARG A 405 4.26 -0.38 -16.54
C ARG A 405 5.73 -0.24 -16.91
N ALA A 406 6.53 0.39 -16.05
CA ALA A 406 7.96 0.54 -16.25
C ALA A 406 8.77 -0.72 -15.86
N GLY A 407 8.12 -1.77 -15.35
CA GLY A 407 8.80 -2.98 -14.87
C GLY A 407 9.55 -2.79 -13.54
N ARG A 408 9.40 -1.66 -12.86
CA ARG A 408 10.09 -1.32 -11.59
C ARG A 408 9.36 -1.89 -10.38
N LEU A 409 9.12 -3.21 -10.40
CA LEU A 409 8.24 -3.90 -9.45
C LEU A 409 8.69 -3.82 -7.99
N TRP A 410 10.01 -3.81 -7.73
CA TRP A 410 10.54 -3.66 -6.37
C TRP A 410 10.20 -2.29 -5.78
N GLU A 411 10.44 -1.22 -6.53
CA GLU A 411 10.11 0.14 -6.10
C GLU A 411 8.60 0.32 -5.97
N ALA A 412 7.82 -0.26 -6.88
CA ALA A 412 6.36 -0.25 -6.81
C ALA A 412 5.87 -0.89 -5.50
N GLN A 413 6.44 -2.03 -5.10
CA GLN A 413 6.08 -2.68 -3.84
C GLN A 413 6.41 -1.77 -2.64
N CYS A 414 7.62 -1.22 -2.57
CA CYS A 414 8.02 -0.35 -1.46
C CYS A 414 7.14 0.90 -1.36
N GLU A 415 6.81 1.52 -2.49
CA GLU A 415 5.91 2.69 -2.56
C GLU A 415 4.48 2.32 -2.15
N ALA A 416 4.00 1.11 -2.50
CA ALA A 416 2.68 0.65 -2.10
C ALA A 416 2.59 0.44 -0.58
N GLU A 417 3.59 -0.21 0.01
CA GLU A 417 3.68 -0.43 1.46
C GLU A 417 3.78 0.90 2.21
N ALA A 418 4.63 1.81 1.75
CA ALA A 418 4.76 3.14 2.32
C ALA A 418 3.46 3.95 2.23
N ALA A 419 2.75 3.87 1.10
CA ALA A 419 1.46 4.54 0.93
C ALA A 419 0.37 3.97 1.85
N ILE A 420 0.32 2.64 2.00
CA ILE A 420 -0.63 1.97 2.90
C ILE A 420 -0.35 2.36 4.37
N GLU A 421 0.93 2.37 4.77
CA GLU A 421 1.33 2.73 6.14
C GLU A 421 1.06 4.21 6.44
N ALA A 422 1.45 5.11 5.54
CA ALA A 422 1.18 6.54 5.67
C ALA A 422 -0.32 6.83 5.78
N TRP A 423 -1.14 6.09 5.03
CA TRP A 423 -2.58 6.22 5.11
C TRP A 423 -3.13 5.72 6.45
N ARG A 424 -2.67 4.55 6.94
CA ARG A 424 -3.10 3.99 8.25
C ARG A 424 -2.73 4.90 9.42
N GLY A 425 -1.55 5.52 9.41
CA GLY A 425 -1.12 6.45 10.46
C GLY A 425 -1.97 7.73 10.55
N GLY A 426 -2.71 8.08 9.50
CA GLY A 426 -3.55 9.28 9.44
C GLY A 426 -5.04 9.09 9.79
N HIS A 427 -5.53 7.84 9.87
CA HIS A 427 -6.95 7.52 9.90
C HIS A 427 -7.31 6.62 11.11
N ARG A 428 -8.54 6.72 11.62
CA ARG A 428 -8.96 5.98 12.84
C ARG A 428 -9.69 4.68 12.53
N GLY A 429 -9.82 4.32 11.26
CA GLY A 429 -10.50 3.11 10.83
C GLY A 429 -12.00 3.34 10.74
N GLY A 430 -12.57 2.85 9.64
CA GLY A 430 -13.98 2.94 9.32
C GLY A 430 -14.23 2.51 7.88
N GLU A 431 -15.43 2.03 7.58
CA GLU A 431 -15.74 1.45 6.26
C GLU A 431 -15.55 2.44 5.09
N ALA A 432 -15.84 3.73 5.30
CA ALA A 432 -15.68 4.77 4.29
C ALA A 432 -14.20 5.12 4.03
N GLU A 433 -13.37 5.08 5.07
CA GLU A 433 -11.94 5.30 4.95
C GLU A 433 -11.29 4.07 4.26
N GLU A 434 -11.65 2.87 4.68
CA GLU A 434 -11.13 1.62 4.10
C GLU A 434 -11.49 1.46 2.60
N ALA A 435 -12.58 2.09 2.15
CA ALA A 435 -12.96 2.11 0.73
C ALA A 435 -11.93 2.87 -0.13
N GLU A 436 -11.30 3.91 0.42
CA GLU A 436 -10.26 4.69 -0.28
C GLU A 436 -8.92 3.94 -0.28
N LEU A 437 -8.67 3.07 0.71
CA LEU A 437 -7.46 2.25 0.82
C LEU A 437 -7.50 0.99 -0.06
N ALA A 438 -8.69 0.44 -0.31
CA ALA A 438 -8.88 -0.82 -1.06
C ALA A 438 -8.15 -0.86 -2.42
N PRO A 439 -8.17 0.19 -3.28
CA PRO A 439 -7.41 0.18 -4.54
C PRO A 439 -5.90 0.02 -4.36
N LEU A 440 -5.31 0.61 -3.31
CA LEU A 440 -3.88 0.49 -3.02
C LEU A 440 -3.52 -0.91 -2.53
N ARG A 441 -4.34 -1.50 -1.66
CA ARG A 441 -4.17 -2.88 -1.19
C ARG A 441 -4.29 -3.88 -2.33
N LEU A 442 -5.24 -3.66 -3.25
CA LEU A 442 -5.40 -4.47 -4.45
C LEU A 442 -4.18 -4.36 -5.39
N ALA A 443 -3.65 -3.14 -5.58
CA ALA A 443 -2.43 -2.93 -6.35
C ALA A 443 -1.21 -3.60 -5.70
N HIS A 444 -1.06 -3.49 -4.37
CA HIS A 444 0.01 -4.16 -3.62
C HIS A 444 -0.03 -5.68 -3.78
N ALA A 445 -1.21 -6.30 -3.65
CA ALA A 445 -1.37 -7.74 -3.87
C ALA A 445 -0.98 -8.17 -5.29
N ARG A 446 -1.32 -7.36 -6.31
CA ARG A 446 -0.87 -7.61 -7.70
C ARG A 446 0.64 -7.57 -7.82
N LEU A 447 1.28 -6.54 -7.25
CA LEU A 447 2.73 -6.37 -7.27
C LEU A 447 3.45 -7.53 -6.57
N LEU A 448 2.93 -8.00 -5.43
CA LEU A 448 3.46 -9.18 -4.74
C LEU A 448 3.42 -10.42 -5.64
N SER A 449 2.29 -10.64 -6.33
CA SER A 449 2.16 -11.78 -7.25
C SER A 449 3.10 -11.68 -8.44
N LEU A 450 3.19 -10.51 -9.08
CA LEU A 450 4.12 -10.25 -10.21
C LEU A 450 5.59 -10.41 -9.81
N ARG A 451 5.92 -10.23 -8.53
CA ARG A 451 7.27 -10.48 -8.00
C ARG A 451 7.54 -11.94 -7.64
N GLY A 452 6.60 -12.84 -7.93
CA GLY A 452 6.72 -14.26 -7.62
C GLY A 452 6.44 -14.61 -6.15
N LYS A 453 5.69 -13.77 -5.43
CA LYS A 453 5.26 -14.00 -4.04
C LYS A 453 3.74 -14.21 -3.95
N PRO A 454 3.18 -15.26 -4.57
CA PRO A 454 1.74 -15.47 -4.61
C PRO A 454 1.12 -15.79 -3.24
N ALA A 455 1.88 -16.35 -2.29
CA ALA A 455 1.41 -16.60 -0.94
C ALA A 455 1.17 -15.29 -0.15
N GLU A 456 2.11 -14.35 -0.23
CA GLU A 456 1.94 -13.00 0.35
C GLU A 456 0.78 -12.26 -0.32
N ALA A 457 0.64 -12.41 -1.64
CA ALA A 457 -0.48 -11.84 -2.38
C ALA A 457 -1.84 -12.42 -1.95
N GLU A 458 -1.92 -13.73 -1.72
CA GLU A 458 -3.13 -14.39 -1.24
C GLU A 458 -3.52 -13.88 0.15
N GLU A 459 -2.54 -13.76 1.06
CA GLU A 459 -2.78 -13.23 2.40
C GLU A 459 -3.29 -11.78 2.37
N ALA A 460 -2.66 -10.93 1.54
CA ALA A 460 -3.08 -9.55 1.35
C ALA A 460 -4.52 -9.45 0.83
N LEU A 461 -4.90 -10.26 -0.16
CA LEU A 461 -6.26 -10.33 -0.70
C LEU A 461 -7.25 -10.90 0.32
N ARG A 462 -6.87 -11.94 1.06
CA ARG A 462 -7.71 -12.53 2.12
C ARG A 462 -8.01 -11.51 3.21
N SER A 463 -6.99 -10.75 3.63
CA SER A 463 -7.17 -9.66 4.58
C SER A 463 -8.09 -8.58 4.02
N LEU A 464 -7.94 -8.19 2.76
CA LEU A 464 -8.80 -7.19 2.13
C LEU A 464 -10.27 -7.63 2.04
N VAL A 465 -10.52 -8.88 1.63
CA VAL A 465 -11.87 -9.45 1.55
C VAL A 465 -12.50 -9.62 2.94
N LYS A 466 -11.69 -9.93 3.96
CA LYS A 466 -12.16 -9.98 5.35
C LYS A 466 -12.62 -8.60 5.83
N ASP A 467 -11.84 -7.57 5.54
CA ASP A 467 -12.16 -6.20 5.93
C ASP A 467 -13.30 -5.60 5.08
N ARG A 468 -13.44 -6.06 3.82
CA ARG A 468 -14.44 -5.62 2.84
C ARG A 468 -15.08 -6.80 2.10
N PRO A 469 -16.07 -7.49 2.69
CA PRO A 469 -16.72 -8.62 2.03
C PRO A 469 -17.52 -8.22 0.78
N ALA A 470 -17.92 -6.95 0.66
CA ALA A 470 -18.61 -6.41 -0.51
C ALA A 470 -17.68 -6.07 -1.69
N ASP A 471 -16.35 -6.16 -1.53
CA ASP A 471 -15.42 -5.91 -2.62
C ASP A 471 -15.33 -7.13 -3.56
N GLU A 472 -16.23 -7.15 -4.56
CA GLU A 472 -16.29 -8.23 -5.54
C GLU A 472 -15.00 -8.40 -6.33
N ARG A 473 -14.25 -7.31 -6.57
CA ARG A 473 -12.99 -7.36 -7.33
C ARG A 473 -11.92 -8.07 -6.53
N ALA A 474 -11.74 -7.70 -5.26
CA ALA A 474 -10.80 -8.38 -4.37
C ALA A 474 -11.17 -9.86 -4.20
N ALA A 475 -12.46 -10.16 -4.07
CA ALA A 475 -12.95 -11.53 -3.94
C ALA A 475 -12.74 -12.35 -5.23
N ALA A 476 -12.94 -11.76 -6.40
CA ALA A 476 -12.67 -12.40 -7.69
C ALA A 476 -11.18 -12.69 -7.88
N TYR A 477 -10.30 -11.75 -7.51
CA TYR A 477 -8.86 -11.95 -7.58
C TYR A 477 -8.39 -13.04 -6.64
N LEU A 478 -8.92 -13.10 -5.41
CA LEU A 478 -8.58 -14.16 -4.47
C LEU A 478 -9.01 -15.55 -4.98
N ARG A 479 -10.23 -15.66 -5.53
CA ARG A 479 -10.71 -16.92 -6.13
C ARG A 479 -9.87 -17.32 -7.34
N GLY A 480 -9.58 -16.37 -8.23
CA GLY A 480 -8.76 -16.60 -9.43
C GLY A 480 -7.33 -17.00 -9.09
N LEU A 481 -6.70 -16.34 -8.11
CA LEU A 481 -5.35 -16.67 -7.63
C LEU A 481 -5.31 -18.11 -7.10
N ARG A 482 -6.24 -18.49 -6.23
CA ARG A 482 -6.30 -19.85 -5.67
C ARG A 482 -6.53 -20.89 -6.76
N ALA A 483 -7.52 -20.68 -7.62
CA ALA A 483 -7.82 -21.59 -8.72
C ALA A 483 -6.62 -21.72 -9.67
N GLY A 484 -5.94 -20.61 -10.00
CA GLY A 484 -4.75 -20.60 -10.83
C GLY A 484 -3.55 -21.31 -10.19
N LEU A 485 -3.36 -21.18 -8.86
CA LEU A 485 -2.33 -21.93 -8.13
C LEU A 485 -2.62 -23.44 -8.13
N HIS A 486 -3.89 -23.84 -7.94
CA HIS A 486 -4.29 -25.24 -8.06
C HIS A 486 -4.06 -25.78 -9.48
N ALA A 487 -4.43 -25.02 -10.51
CA ALA A 487 -4.21 -25.38 -11.91
C ALA A 487 -2.71 -25.50 -12.23
N ARG A 488 -1.88 -24.59 -11.68
CA ARG A 488 -0.42 -24.67 -11.77
C ARG A 488 0.12 -25.94 -11.11
N ALA A 489 -0.35 -26.28 -9.91
CA ALA A 489 0.10 -27.49 -9.21
C ALA A 489 -0.24 -28.76 -10.00
N ARG A 490 -1.46 -28.85 -10.53
CA ARG A 490 -1.86 -29.95 -11.43
C ARG A 490 -0.98 -30.01 -12.68
N GLY A 491 -0.77 -28.87 -13.34
CA GLY A 491 0.08 -28.79 -14.54
C GLY A 491 1.53 -29.19 -14.26
N ASN A 492 2.06 -28.87 -13.08
CA ASN A 492 3.38 -29.32 -12.66
C ASN A 492 3.41 -30.86 -12.47
N SER A 493 2.36 -31.46 -11.89
CA SER A 493 2.26 -32.92 -11.74
C SER A 493 2.26 -33.62 -13.09
N CYS A 494 1.37 -33.21 -14.01
CA CYS A 494 1.31 -33.76 -15.37
C CYS A 494 2.65 -33.61 -16.11
N TYR A 495 3.33 -32.47 -15.92
CA TYR A 495 4.65 -32.24 -16.52
C TYR A 495 5.71 -33.22 -16.00
N CYS A 496 5.73 -33.50 -14.70
CA CYS A 496 6.62 -34.48 -14.09
C CYS A 496 6.31 -35.92 -14.53
N GLU A 497 5.03 -36.22 -14.79
CA GLU A 497 4.56 -37.51 -15.31
C GLU A 497 4.88 -37.69 -16.81
N GLY A 498 5.34 -36.64 -17.49
CA GLY A 498 5.61 -36.64 -18.94
C GLY A 498 4.37 -36.37 -19.81
N ASP A 499 3.20 -36.15 -19.20
CA ASP A 499 2.00 -35.69 -19.90
C ASP A 499 2.06 -34.17 -20.16
N TYR A 500 2.80 -33.81 -21.20
CA TYR A 500 3.02 -32.41 -21.57
C TYR A 500 1.77 -31.72 -22.13
N GLU A 501 0.86 -32.46 -22.77
CA GLU A 501 -0.41 -31.92 -23.26
C GLU A 501 -1.39 -31.67 -22.10
N GLY A 502 -1.50 -32.59 -21.15
CA GLY A 502 -2.24 -32.40 -19.91
C GLY A 502 -1.70 -31.23 -19.08
N ALA A 503 -0.38 -31.09 -19.00
CA ALA A 503 0.27 -29.94 -18.37
C ALA A 503 -0.12 -28.62 -19.06
N ALA A 504 -0.05 -28.56 -20.40
CA ALA A 504 -0.42 -27.36 -21.15
C ALA A 504 -1.91 -27.00 -21.00
N ALA A 505 -2.80 -28.00 -20.92
CA ALA A 505 -4.22 -27.82 -20.68
C ALA A 505 -4.48 -27.24 -19.27
N ALA A 506 -3.84 -27.80 -18.24
CA ALA A 506 -3.97 -27.32 -16.87
C ALA A 506 -3.47 -25.86 -16.72
N TYR A 507 -2.35 -25.49 -17.34
CA TYR A 507 -1.90 -24.09 -17.32
C TYR A 507 -2.85 -23.16 -18.09
N SER A 508 -3.52 -23.65 -19.14
CA SER A 508 -4.51 -22.87 -19.87
C SER A 508 -5.76 -22.60 -19.02
N GLU A 509 -6.26 -23.61 -18.31
CA GLU A 509 -7.33 -23.43 -17.32
C GLU A 509 -6.93 -22.40 -16.26
N GLY A 510 -5.68 -22.47 -15.77
CA GLY A 510 -5.12 -21.49 -14.85
C GLY A 510 -5.14 -20.06 -15.38
N LEU A 511 -4.87 -19.87 -16.68
CA LEU A 511 -4.90 -18.57 -17.34
C LEU A 511 -6.33 -18.04 -17.53
N ASP A 512 -7.31 -18.93 -17.73
CA ASP A 512 -8.72 -18.58 -17.88
C ASP A 512 -9.32 -18.09 -16.55
N VAL A 513 -8.90 -18.67 -15.43
CA VAL A 513 -9.37 -18.29 -14.08
C VAL A 513 -8.59 -17.11 -13.48
N ASP A 514 -7.43 -16.75 -14.01
CA ASP A 514 -6.60 -15.63 -13.53
C ASP A 514 -7.18 -14.26 -13.95
N THR A 515 -8.29 -13.89 -13.32
CA THR A 515 -9.00 -12.63 -13.56
C THR A 515 -8.18 -11.38 -13.26
N GLY A 516 -7.14 -11.48 -12.44
CA GLY A 516 -6.28 -10.37 -12.03
C GLY A 516 -4.96 -10.27 -12.79
N GLY A 517 -4.66 -11.23 -13.67
CA GLY A 517 -3.34 -11.34 -14.31
C GLY A 517 -2.22 -11.59 -13.30
N LEU A 518 -2.54 -12.12 -12.12
CA LEU A 518 -1.65 -12.29 -10.99
C LEU A 518 -0.59 -13.36 -11.24
N LEU A 519 -0.95 -14.39 -12.02
CA LEU A 519 -0.11 -15.54 -12.32
C LEU A 519 0.23 -15.62 -13.81
N ARG A 520 -0.24 -14.67 -14.63
CA ARG A 520 -0.14 -14.72 -16.09
C ARG A 520 1.27 -14.99 -16.60
N GLY A 521 2.28 -14.24 -16.15
CA GLY A 521 3.67 -14.45 -16.57
C GLY A 521 4.18 -15.86 -16.23
N LEU A 522 3.89 -16.30 -15.01
CA LEU A 522 4.29 -17.61 -14.48
C LEU A 522 3.62 -18.79 -15.21
N LEU A 523 2.32 -18.70 -15.46
CA LEU A 523 1.55 -19.74 -16.16
C LEU A 523 1.93 -19.81 -17.64
N LEU A 524 2.14 -18.67 -18.29
CA LEU A 524 2.64 -18.63 -19.68
C LEU A 524 4.05 -19.24 -19.79
N ALA A 525 4.94 -18.94 -18.84
CA ALA A 525 6.28 -19.51 -18.81
C ALA A 525 6.26 -21.05 -18.70
N ASN A 526 5.41 -21.57 -17.82
CA ASN A 526 5.25 -23.01 -17.62
C ASN A 526 4.56 -23.68 -18.82
N ARG A 527 3.54 -23.04 -19.40
CA ARG A 527 2.85 -23.55 -20.60
C ARG A 527 3.76 -23.56 -21.83
N ALA A 528 4.60 -22.53 -21.99
CA ALA A 528 5.63 -22.52 -23.04
C ALA A 528 6.56 -23.72 -22.93
N GLN A 529 6.98 -24.09 -21.70
CA GLN A 529 7.79 -25.29 -21.50
C GLN A 529 7.05 -26.56 -21.91
N ALA A 530 5.82 -26.73 -21.41
CA ALA A 530 5.03 -27.91 -21.68
C ALA A 530 4.79 -28.09 -23.18
N ARG A 531 4.42 -27.01 -23.88
CA ARG A 531 4.23 -27.02 -25.34
C ARG A 531 5.51 -27.31 -26.11
N LEU A 532 6.66 -26.82 -25.64
CA LEU A 532 7.94 -27.13 -26.26
C LEU A 532 8.26 -28.63 -26.15
N GLN A 533 8.05 -29.23 -24.98
CA GLN A 533 8.23 -30.67 -24.77
C GLN A 533 7.19 -31.52 -25.51
N ALA A 534 5.97 -31.00 -25.70
CA ALA A 534 4.93 -31.63 -26.51
C ALA A 534 5.19 -31.55 -28.03
N GLY A 535 6.31 -30.96 -28.48
CA GLY A 535 6.62 -30.82 -29.90
C GLY A 535 5.82 -29.73 -30.62
N ARG A 536 5.28 -28.73 -29.89
CA ARG A 536 4.53 -27.59 -30.42
C ARG A 536 5.29 -26.27 -30.25
N PRO A 537 6.48 -26.11 -30.87
CA PRO A 537 7.35 -24.95 -30.63
C PRO A 537 6.77 -23.63 -31.14
N GLY A 538 5.85 -23.65 -32.12
CA GLY A 538 5.15 -22.45 -32.60
C GLY A 538 4.27 -21.81 -31.53
N GLU A 539 3.50 -22.61 -30.80
CA GLU A 539 2.65 -22.13 -29.71
C GLU A 539 3.46 -21.81 -28.46
N ALA A 540 4.52 -22.59 -28.19
CA ALA A 540 5.47 -22.29 -27.13
C ALA A 540 6.17 -20.93 -27.33
N LEU A 541 6.53 -20.60 -28.58
CA LEU A 541 7.08 -19.29 -28.92
C LEU A 541 6.09 -18.16 -28.64
N ALA A 542 4.82 -18.33 -29.02
CA ALA A 542 3.78 -17.34 -28.74
C ALA A 542 3.57 -17.12 -27.23
N ASP A 543 3.61 -18.19 -26.44
CA ASP A 543 3.54 -18.09 -24.97
C ASP A 543 4.77 -17.43 -24.36
N ALA A 544 5.97 -17.75 -24.86
CA ALA A 544 7.21 -17.13 -24.40
C ALA A 544 7.24 -15.63 -24.72
N ASP A 545 6.79 -15.24 -25.91
CA ASP A 545 6.65 -13.83 -26.31
C ASP A 545 5.63 -13.11 -25.42
N ALA A 546 4.49 -13.74 -25.13
CA ALA A 546 3.48 -13.18 -24.24
C ALA A 546 3.98 -13.06 -22.79
N ALA A 547 4.78 -14.03 -22.32
CA ALA A 547 5.39 -13.99 -20.99
C ALA A 547 6.45 -12.87 -20.90
N LEU A 548 7.26 -12.67 -21.94
CA LEU A 548 8.26 -11.59 -22.01
C LEU A 548 7.63 -10.19 -22.05
N CYS A 549 6.36 -10.07 -22.50
CA CYS A 549 5.62 -8.81 -22.37
C CYS A 549 5.29 -8.48 -20.90
N VAL A 550 5.26 -9.49 -20.02
CA VAL A 550 5.03 -9.32 -18.57
C VAL A 550 6.35 -9.20 -17.81
N GLU A 551 7.32 -10.06 -18.13
CA GLU A 551 8.64 -10.13 -17.49
C GLU A 551 9.76 -9.95 -18.55
N PRO A 552 10.03 -8.71 -19.00
CA PRO A 552 10.94 -8.46 -20.12
C PRO A 552 12.40 -8.82 -19.82
N ASP A 553 12.80 -8.77 -18.55
CA ASP A 553 14.17 -9.05 -18.10
C ASP A 553 14.33 -10.46 -17.52
N SER A 554 13.41 -11.38 -17.83
CA SER A 554 13.49 -12.77 -17.38
C SER A 554 14.43 -13.59 -18.27
N ILE A 555 15.62 -13.91 -17.75
CA ILE A 555 16.63 -14.74 -18.42
C ILE A 555 16.05 -16.09 -18.83
N LYS A 556 15.27 -16.72 -17.93
CA LYS A 556 14.61 -18.02 -18.20
C LYS A 556 13.66 -17.93 -19.40
N LEU A 557 12.92 -16.83 -19.55
CA LEU A 557 12.02 -16.65 -20.68
C LEU A 557 12.77 -16.40 -22.00
N HIS A 558 13.87 -15.64 -21.98
CA HIS A 558 14.75 -15.48 -23.15
C HIS A 558 15.35 -16.81 -23.60
N LEU A 559 15.81 -17.65 -22.66
CA LEU A 559 16.30 -19.00 -22.96
C LEU A 559 15.21 -19.90 -23.57
N ARG A 560 13.99 -19.85 -23.02
CA ARG A 560 12.83 -20.60 -23.54
C ARG A 560 12.45 -20.16 -24.94
N ARG A 561 12.40 -18.85 -25.18
CA ARG A 561 12.15 -18.27 -26.50
C ARG A 561 13.22 -18.70 -27.51
N ALA A 562 14.49 -18.70 -27.10
CA ALA A 562 15.59 -19.16 -27.93
C ALA A 562 15.46 -20.65 -28.28
N ALA A 563 15.13 -21.50 -27.32
CA ALA A 563 14.89 -22.93 -27.54
C ALA A 563 13.72 -23.18 -28.51
N CYS A 564 12.63 -22.42 -28.38
CA CYS A 564 11.50 -22.47 -29.33
C CYS A 564 11.94 -22.04 -30.74
N ALA A 565 12.76 -20.98 -30.83
CA ALA A 565 13.27 -20.48 -32.11
C ALA A 565 14.20 -21.49 -32.80
N LEU A 566 15.06 -22.18 -32.05
CA LEU A 566 15.88 -23.28 -32.58
C LEU A 566 15.02 -24.44 -33.09
N ALA A 567 14.01 -24.86 -32.33
CA ALA A 567 13.07 -25.91 -32.74
C ALA A 567 12.28 -25.55 -34.01
N LEU A 568 12.11 -24.25 -34.30
CA LEU A 568 11.48 -23.73 -35.53
C LEU A 568 12.49 -23.42 -36.65
N SER A 569 13.76 -23.78 -36.48
CA SER A 569 14.85 -23.47 -37.43
C SER A 569 14.99 -21.98 -37.73
N ARG A 570 14.83 -21.13 -36.70
CA ARG A 570 15.04 -19.67 -36.72
C ARG A 570 16.25 -19.26 -35.86
N PRO A 571 17.48 -19.64 -36.23
CA PRO A 571 18.67 -19.42 -35.40
C PRO A 571 19.04 -17.95 -35.22
N GLU A 572 18.64 -17.07 -36.13
CA GLU A 572 18.87 -15.62 -36.00
C GLU A 572 18.05 -15.03 -34.84
N LEU A 573 16.80 -15.49 -34.68
CA LEU A 573 15.95 -15.14 -33.54
C LEU A 573 16.49 -15.75 -32.24
N ALA A 574 16.94 -17.02 -32.28
CA ALA A 574 17.52 -17.69 -31.12
C ALA A 574 18.78 -16.98 -30.63
N ARG A 575 19.67 -16.61 -31.56
CA ARG A 575 20.89 -15.84 -31.29
C ARG A 575 20.59 -14.53 -30.57
N ALA A 576 19.65 -13.74 -31.09
CA ALA A 576 19.26 -12.46 -30.46
C ALA A 576 18.72 -12.67 -29.02
N CYS A 577 17.99 -13.76 -28.78
CA CYS A 577 17.49 -14.10 -27.45
C CYS A 577 18.62 -14.51 -26.48
N PHE A 578 19.60 -15.30 -26.95
CA PHE A 578 20.75 -15.67 -26.13
C PHE A 578 21.70 -14.49 -25.86
N GLU A 579 21.92 -13.62 -26.85
CA GLU A 579 22.64 -12.35 -26.66
C GLU A 579 21.94 -11.50 -25.59
N ARG A 580 20.61 -11.37 -25.66
CA ARG A 580 19.83 -10.66 -24.63
C ARG A 580 19.95 -11.32 -23.24
N ALA A 581 19.96 -12.65 -23.16
CA ALA A 581 20.16 -13.36 -21.91
C ALA A 581 21.56 -13.09 -21.31
N LEU A 582 22.61 -13.01 -22.14
CA LEU A 582 23.97 -12.67 -21.71
C LEU A 582 24.16 -11.19 -21.35
N GLU A 583 23.41 -10.28 -21.98
CA GLU A 583 23.36 -8.87 -21.56
C GLU A 583 22.78 -8.73 -20.13
N LEU A 584 21.79 -9.55 -19.79
CA LEU A 584 21.17 -9.58 -18.46
C LEU A 584 22.05 -10.32 -17.45
N GLU A 585 22.65 -11.45 -17.84
CA GLU A 585 23.54 -12.26 -17.02
C GLU A 585 24.73 -12.78 -17.85
N PRO A 586 25.89 -12.11 -17.77
CA PRO A 586 27.08 -12.47 -18.56
C PRO A 586 27.60 -13.88 -18.31
N ASP A 587 27.35 -14.45 -17.12
CA ASP A 587 27.82 -15.77 -16.70
C ASP A 587 26.81 -16.89 -17.03
N CYS A 588 25.75 -16.60 -17.81
CA CYS A 588 24.73 -17.58 -18.16
C CYS A 588 25.27 -18.66 -19.12
N ALA A 589 25.75 -19.79 -18.56
CA ALA A 589 26.32 -20.90 -19.31
C ALA A 589 25.37 -21.45 -20.39
N ALA A 590 24.06 -21.52 -20.10
CA ALA A 590 23.05 -21.98 -21.06
C ALA A 590 22.94 -21.05 -22.28
N ALA A 591 23.05 -19.73 -22.07
CA ALA A 591 23.01 -18.76 -23.17
C ALA A 591 24.29 -18.80 -24.00
N ALA A 592 25.46 -18.93 -23.37
CA ALA A 592 26.74 -19.08 -24.05
C ALA A 592 26.77 -20.35 -24.93
N ALA A 593 26.35 -21.50 -24.37
CA ALA A 593 26.25 -22.76 -25.12
C ALA A 593 25.25 -22.65 -26.28
N GLY A 594 24.12 -21.98 -26.06
CA GLY A 594 23.12 -21.71 -27.09
C GLY A 594 23.64 -20.86 -28.25
N LEU A 595 24.49 -19.86 -27.98
CA LEU A 595 25.16 -19.08 -29.02
C LEU A 595 26.15 -19.90 -29.83
N GLU A 596 26.94 -20.76 -29.18
CA GLU A 596 27.83 -21.67 -29.89
C GLU A 596 27.05 -22.61 -30.81
N GLN A 597 25.90 -23.12 -30.36
CA GLN A 597 25.01 -23.94 -31.17
C GLN A 597 24.49 -23.17 -32.39
N CYS A 598 24.03 -21.93 -32.20
CA CYS A 598 23.58 -21.05 -33.29
C CYS A 598 24.71 -20.74 -34.29
N ALA A 599 25.95 -20.61 -33.83
CA ALA A 599 27.12 -20.35 -34.67
C ALA A 599 27.54 -21.57 -35.51
N ARG A 600 27.27 -22.78 -35.04
CA ARG A 600 27.58 -24.04 -35.75
C ARG A 600 26.56 -24.37 -36.86
N GLU A 601 25.30 -23.96 -36.73
CA GLU A 601 24.25 -24.22 -37.73
C GLU A 601 24.45 -23.62 -39.13
N PRO A 602 24.90 -22.36 -39.34
CA PRO A 602 25.15 -21.83 -40.68
C PRO A 602 26.24 -22.62 -41.43
N ALA A 603 27.25 -23.12 -40.72
CA ALA A 603 28.29 -23.99 -41.30
C ALA A 603 27.74 -25.38 -41.70
N GLY A 604 26.75 -25.89 -40.96
CA GLY A 604 26.05 -27.15 -41.31
C GLY A 604 25.10 -27.01 -42.49
N ARG A 605 24.38 -25.88 -42.60
CA ARG A 605 23.51 -25.58 -43.76
C ARG A 605 24.32 -25.41 -45.06
N ALA A 606 25.46 -24.70 -45.00
CA ALA A 606 26.36 -24.56 -46.15
C ALA A 606 26.90 -25.92 -46.64
N ARG A 607 27.39 -26.77 -45.73
CA ARG A 607 27.88 -28.12 -46.08
C ARG A 607 26.79 -29.05 -46.61
N ARG A 608 25.55 -28.95 -46.11
CA ARG A 608 24.41 -29.73 -46.63
C ARG A 608 23.97 -29.23 -48.01
N ALA A 609 23.97 -27.92 -48.23
CA ALA A 609 23.69 -27.34 -49.55
C ALA A 609 24.77 -27.73 -50.58
N GLU A 610 26.05 -27.70 -50.20
CA GLU A 610 27.16 -28.18 -51.02
C GLU A 610 27.05 -29.69 -51.30
N GLY A 611 26.71 -30.51 -50.30
CA GLY A 611 26.51 -31.95 -50.48
C GLY A 611 25.30 -32.30 -51.35
N GLN A 612 24.21 -31.56 -51.24
CA GLN A 612 23.02 -31.72 -52.10
C GLN A 612 23.27 -31.25 -53.53
N ALA A 613 24.01 -30.16 -53.72
CA ALA A 613 24.44 -29.71 -55.04
C ALA A 613 25.42 -30.70 -55.70
N ALA A 614 26.34 -31.28 -54.94
CA ALA A 614 27.25 -32.31 -55.43
C ALA A 614 26.52 -33.63 -55.76
N ALA A 615 25.51 -34.01 -54.97
CA ALA A 615 24.68 -35.19 -55.26
C ALA A 615 23.80 -34.98 -56.51
N ALA A 616 23.19 -33.79 -56.66
CA ALA A 616 22.42 -33.45 -57.86
C ALA A 616 23.30 -33.39 -59.12
N ALA A 617 24.53 -32.87 -59.01
CA ALA A 617 25.48 -32.87 -60.12
C ALA A 617 25.95 -34.28 -60.49
N ALA A 618 26.09 -35.19 -59.51
CA ALA A 618 26.42 -36.58 -59.78
C ALA A 618 25.28 -37.36 -60.44
N GLU A 619 24.01 -37.08 -60.08
CA GLU A 619 22.85 -37.67 -60.75
C GLU A 619 22.68 -37.17 -62.19
N GLU A 620 22.99 -35.91 -62.49
CA GLU A 620 22.99 -35.38 -63.87
C GLU A 620 24.13 -35.94 -64.75
N GLU A 621 25.24 -36.39 -64.16
CA GLU A 621 26.36 -37.01 -64.89
C GLU A 621 26.12 -38.51 -65.17
N GLU A 622 25.19 -39.14 -64.44
CA GLU A 622 24.81 -40.56 -64.57
C GLU A 622 23.63 -40.79 -65.55
N THR A 623 22.88 -39.73 -65.91
CA THR A 623 21.79 -39.74 -66.91
C THR A 623 22.25 -39.26 -68.28
#